data_AF-A0A645IJL2-F1
#
_entry.id   AF-A0A645IJL2-F1
#
_cell.length_a   1.000
_cell.length_b   1.000
_cell.length_c   1.000
_cell.angle_alpha   90.00
_cell.angle_beta   90.00
_cell.angle_gamma   90.00
#
_symmetry.space_group_name_H-M   'P 1'
#
loop_
_entity.id
_entity.type
_entity.pdbx_description
1 polymer ?
#
loop_
_entity_poly.entity_id
_entity_poly.type
_entity_poly.pdbx_seq_one_letter_code
_entity_poly.pdbx_strand_id
1 'polypeptide(L)'
;MKADAKKIFLALNCQDFCRIDFRLSEDGRDVYFIEANPLPGLAPDYSDYPMLAGFCGVPYDELIARILRAAIGRTGASLRLAGVEA
;
A
#
# COMPACT_ATOMS: atom_id res chain seq x y z
N MET A 1 13.23 -5.64 -7.38
CA MET A 1 11.99 -4.86 -7.20
C MET A 1 11.54 -4.72 -5.75
N LYS A 2 11.18 -5.75 -4.95
CA LYS A 2 10.71 -5.53 -3.55
C LYS A 2 11.68 -4.73 -2.67
N ALA A 3 12.98 -5.05 -2.74
CA ALA A 3 14.01 -4.32 -1.98
C ALA A 3 14.14 -2.87 -2.46
N ASP A 4 14.06 -2.64 -3.78
CA ASP A 4 14.17 -1.31 -4.39
C ASP A 4 12.94 -0.46 -4.06
N ALA A 5 11.75 -1.03 -4.11
CA ALA A 5 10.50 -0.40 -3.69
C ALA A 5 10.58 0.06 -2.23
N LYS A 6 11.12 -0.79 -1.33
CA LYS A 6 11.33 -0.42 0.07
C LYS A 6 12.33 0.74 0.23
N LYS A 7 13.43 0.73 -0.54
CA LYS A 7 14.40 1.84 -0.52
C LYS A 7 13.75 3.16 -0.96
N ILE A 8 13.00 3.14 -2.05
CA ILE A 8 12.30 4.32 -2.59
C ILE A 8 11.25 4.81 -1.59
N PHE A 9 10.43 3.92 -1.03
CA PHE A 9 9.42 4.24 -0.02
C PHE A 9 10.02 5.01 1.17
N LEU A 10 11.15 4.52 1.69
CA LEU A 10 11.85 5.16 2.80
C LEU A 10 12.51 6.48 2.38
N ALA A 11 13.13 6.54 1.21
CA ALA A 11 13.79 7.74 0.71
C ALA A 11 12.82 8.90 0.46
N LEU A 12 11.59 8.59 0.04
CA LEU A 12 10.52 9.58 -0.17
C LEU A 12 9.70 9.89 1.08
N ASN A 13 10.06 9.31 2.23
CA ASN A 13 9.33 9.45 3.48
C ASN A 13 7.83 9.10 3.34
N CYS A 14 7.52 8.11 2.51
CA CYS A 14 6.16 7.58 2.41
C CYS A 14 5.75 6.96 3.75
N GLN A 15 4.47 7.05 4.07
CA GLN A 15 3.91 6.57 5.33
C GLN A 15 2.83 5.54 5.04
N ASP A 16 2.71 4.56 5.93
CA ASP A 16 1.67 3.52 5.96
C ASP A 16 1.67 2.57 4.74
N PHE A 17 1.42 3.09 3.53
CA PHE A 17 1.41 2.35 2.28
C PHE A 17 1.66 3.25 1.07
N CYS A 18 2.13 2.66 -0.02
CA CYS A 18 2.38 3.32 -1.29
C CYS A 18 2.52 2.26 -2.39
N ARG A 19 2.03 2.53 -3.60
CA ARG A 19 2.35 1.72 -4.79
C ARG A 19 3.61 2.30 -5.43
N ILE A 20 4.59 1.45 -5.74
CA ILE A 20 5.82 1.85 -6.42
C ILE A 20 5.83 1.18 -7.79
N ASP A 21 5.82 2.01 -8.83
CA ASP A 21 5.73 1.53 -10.21
C ASP A 21 7.10 1.60 -10.90
N PHE A 22 7.40 0.53 -11.61
CA PHE A 22 8.65 0.36 -12.34
C PHE A 22 8.38 0.06 -13.81
N ARG A 23 9.32 0.46 -14.66
CA ARG A 23 9.44 -0.03 -16.04
C ARG A 23 10.64 -0.95 -16.11
N LEU A 24 10.45 -2.13 -16.68
CA LEU A 24 11.55 -3.00 -17.09
C LEU A 24 11.97 -2.62 -18.52
N SER A 25 13.27 -2.59 -18.83
CA SER A 25 13.76 -2.46 -20.20
C SER A 25 13.26 -3.60 -21.08
N GLU A 26 13.27 -3.40 -22.39
CA GLU A 26 12.84 -4.41 -23.36
C GLU A 26 13.65 -5.72 -23.26
N ASP A 27 14.94 -5.61 -22.95
CA ASP A 27 15.84 -6.76 -22.76
C ASP A 27 15.79 -7.36 -21.35
N GLY A 28 14.98 -6.80 -20.45
CA GLY A 28 14.79 -7.30 -19.09
C GLY A 28 15.94 -7.00 -18.11
N ARG A 29 16.98 -6.25 -18.52
CA ARG A 29 18.19 -6.06 -17.72
C ARG A 29 18.13 -4.89 -16.77
N ASP A 30 17.45 -3.82 -17.17
CA ASP A 30 17.39 -2.57 -16.41
C ASP A 30 15.98 -2.33 -15.86
N VAL A 31 15.94 -1.85 -14.62
CA VAL A 31 14.71 -1.47 -13.93
C VAL A 31 14.71 0.02 -13.67
N TYR A 32 13.72 0.72 -14.19
CA TYR A 32 13.55 2.15 -14.03
C TYR A 32 12.37 2.45 -13.10
N PHE A 33 12.59 3.27 -12.09
CA PHE A 33 11.51 3.83 -11.27
C PHE A 33 10.69 4.83 -12.09
N ILE A 34 9.35 4.76 -12.01
CA ILE A 34 8.44 5.68 -12.70
C ILE A 34 7.78 6.61 -11.68
N GLU A 35 7.03 6.04 -10.74
CA GLU A 35 6.24 6.80 -9.78
C GLU A 35 6.15 6.10 -8.43
N ALA A 36 5.98 6.92 -7.40
CA ALA A 36 5.50 6.50 -6.10
C ALA A 36 4.11 7.11 -5.91
N ASN A 37 3.11 6.26 -5.72
CA ASN A 37 1.73 6.66 -5.49
C ASN A 37 1.34 6.37 -4.03
N PRO A 38 1.42 7.38 -3.12
CA PRO A 38 1.10 7.22 -1.70
C PRO A 38 -0.42 7.19 -1.43
N LEU A 39 -1.26 7.34 -2.46
CA LEU A 39 -2.72 7.20 -2.35
C LEU A 39 -3.23 6.39 -3.55
N PRO A 40 -2.85 5.10 -3.66
CA PRO A 40 -3.31 4.26 -4.75
C PRO A 40 -4.81 3.99 -4.62
N GLY A 41 -5.45 3.62 -5.73
CA GLY A 41 -6.85 3.17 -5.70
C GLY A 41 -7.03 1.98 -4.75
N LEU A 42 -8.16 1.94 -4.06
CA LEU A 42 -8.54 0.89 -3.12
C LEU A 42 -9.86 0.20 -3.49
N ALA A 43 -10.34 0.35 -4.73
CA ALA A 43 -11.52 -0.36 -5.18
C ALA A 43 -11.20 -1.88 -5.27
N PRO A 44 -11.97 -2.76 -4.61
CA PRO A 44 -11.76 -4.19 -4.68
C PRO A 44 -11.91 -4.67 -6.13
N ASP A 45 -11.15 -5.71 -6.49
CA ASP A 45 -11.18 -6.36 -7.82
C ASP A 45 -10.88 -5.47 -9.04
N TYR A 46 -10.52 -4.21 -8.82
CA TYR A 46 -10.20 -3.24 -9.88
C TYR A 46 -8.86 -2.55 -9.66
N SER A 47 -8.59 -2.08 -8.43
CA SER A 47 -7.37 -1.34 -8.14
C SER A 47 -6.18 -2.26 -7.91
N ASP A 48 -5.02 -1.90 -8.46
CA ASP A 48 -3.80 -2.72 -8.36
C ASP A 48 -3.41 -3.03 -6.92
N TYR A 49 -3.53 -2.06 -6.00
CA TYR A 49 -3.03 -2.23 -4.64
C TYR A 49 -3.78 -3.34 -3.87
N PRO A 50 -5.12 -3.36 -3.81
CA PRO A 50 -5.90 -4.51 -3.36
C PRO A 50 -5.57 -5.83 -4.06
N MET A 51 -5.45 -5.84 -5.39
CA MET A 51 -5.16 -7.07 -6.13
C MET A 51 -3.79 -7.64 -5.74
N LEU A 52 -2.75 -6.80 -5.71
CA LEU A 52 -1.38 -7.19 -5.31
C LEU A 52 -1.33 -7.71 -3.87
N ALA A 53 -2.08 -7.08 -2.96
CA ALA A 53 -2.21 -7.55 -1.57
C ALA A 53 -2.89 -8.93 -1.52
N GLY A 54 -3.97 -9.11 -2.28
CA GLY A 54 -4.67 -10.39 -2.44
C GLY A 54 -3.77 -11.50 -2.98
N PHE A 55 -2.98 -11.22 -4.02
CA PHE A 55 -1.95 -12.14 -4.53
C PHE A 55 -0.88 -12.49 -3.49
N CYS A 56 -0.64 -11.62 -2.51
CA CYS A 56 0.25 -11.88 -1.38
C CYS A 56 -0.47 -12.55 -0.18
N GLY A 57 -1.71 -13.00 -0.35
CA GLY A 57 -2.49 -13.67 0.69
C GLY A 57 -3.10 -12.73 1.73
N VAL A 58 -3.26 -11.45 1.43
CA VAL A 58 -3.92 -10.46 2.29
C VAL A 58 -5.31 -10.14 1.73
N PRO A 59 -6.40 -10.65 2.33
CA PRO A 59 -7.76 -10.33 1.92
C PRO A 59 -8.05 -8.83 2.01
N TYR A 60 -9.02 -8.35 1.21
CA TYR A 60 -9.36 -6.93 1.12
C TYR A 60 -9.67 -6.29 2.49
N ASP A 61 -10.56 -6.91 3.28
CA ASP A 61 -10.94 -6.37 4.58
C ASP A 61 -9.75 -6.30 5.55
N GLU A 62 -8.84 -7.27 5.47
CA GLU A 62 -7.61 -7.27 6.25
C GLU A 62 -6.66 -6.14 5.79
N LEU A 63 -6.55 -5.91 4.48
CA LEU A 63 -5.78 -4.79 3.93
C LEU A 63 -6.29 -3.44 4.46
N ILE A 64 -7.61 -3.22 4.38
CA ILE A 64 -8.23 -1.97 4.88
C ILE A 64 -7.99 -1.84 6.39
N ALA A 65 -8.16 -2.92 7.16
CA ALA A 65 -7.87 -2.91 8.59
C ALA A 65 -6.39 -2.60 8.90
N ARG A 66 -5.45 -3.12 8.10
CA ARG A 66 -4.01 -2.83 8.25
C ARG A 66 -3.68 -1.37 7.95
N ILE A 67 -4.27 -0.78 6.89
CA ILE A 67 -4.12 0.65 6.56
C ILE A 67 -4.63 1.51 7.72
N LEU A 68 -5.83 1.21 8.23
CA LEU A 68 -6.40 1.94 9.36
C LEU A 68 -5.53 1.83 10.63
N ARG A 69 -5.05 0.63 10.96
CA ARG A 69 -4.14 0.42 12.10
C ARG A 69 -2.83 1.19 11.95
N ALA A 70 -2.26 1.25 10.74
CA ALA A 70 -1.04 2.02 10.48
C ALA A 70 -1.27 3.52 10.73
N ALA A 71 -2.35 4.08 10.20
CA ALA A 71 -2.73 5.47 10.41
C ALA A 71 -2.97 5.80 11.90
N ILE A 72 -3.64 4.90 12.64
CA ILE A 72 -3.87 5.02 14.08
C ILE A 72 -2.55 5.02 14.85
N GLY A 73 -1.68 4.04 14.58
CA GLY A 73 -0.37 3.94 15.24
C GLY A 73 0.51 5.16 15.01
N ARG A 74 0.43 5.75 13.81
CA ARG A 74 1.18 6.95 13.44
C ARG A 74 0.62 8.23 14.06
N THR A 75 -0.70 8.38 14.12
CA THR A 75 -1.35 9.61 14.61
C THR A 75 -1.60 9.61 16.12
N GLY A 76 -1.53 8.45 16.77
CA GLY A 76 -1.94 8.30 18.17
C GLY A 76 -3.46 8.43 18.37
N ALA A 77 -4.24 8.37 17.28
CA ALA A 77 -5.70 8.41 17.36
C ALA A 77 -6.22 7.20 18.16
N SER A 78 -7.37 7.37 18.82
CA SER A 78 -8.11 6.23 19.38
C SER A 78 -9.37 6.02 18.54
N LEU A 79 -9.61 4.77 18.12
CA LEU A 79 -10.90 4.38 17.55
C LEU A 79 -11.92 4.40 18.67
N ARG A 80 -12.81 5.40 18.66
CA ARG A 80 -14.08 5.29 19.37
C ARG A 80 -15.06 4.67 18.38
N LEU A 81 -15.46 3.43 18.63
CA LEU A 81 -16.64 2.89 17.96
C LEU A 81 -17.82 3.76 18.41
N ALA A 82 -18.42 4.51 17.49
CA ALA A 82 -19.75 5.06 17.72
C ALA A 82 -20.67 3.86 17.97
N GLY A 83 -21.37 3.87 19.11
CA GLY A 83 -22.10 2.73 19.63
C GLY A 83 -22.90 1.99 18.56
N VAL A 84 -22.58 0.72 18.37
CA VAL A 84 -23.51 -0.25 17.80
C VAL A 84 -24.35 -0.69 18.99
N GLU A 85 -25.49 -0.03 19.19
CA GLU A 85 -26.55 -0.63 19.99
C GLU A 85 -27.09 -1.84 19.23
N ALA A 86 -27.22 -2.94 19.95
CA ALA A 86 -27.59 -4.26 19.46
C ALA A 86 -28.98 -4.31 18.80
#